data_AF-A0AAU8DMK0-F1
#
_entry.id   AF-A0AAU8DMK0-F1
#
_cell.length_a   1.000
_cell.length_b   1.000
_cell.length_c   1.000
_cell.angle_alpha   90.00
_cell.angle_beta   90.00
_cell.angle_gamma   90.00
#
_symmetry.space_group_name_H-M   'P 1'
#
loop_
_entity.id
_entity.type
_entity.pdbx_description
1 polymer ?
#
loop_
_entity_poly.entity_id
_entity_poly.type
_entity_poly.pdbx_seq_one_letter_code
_entity_poly.pdbx_strand_id
1 'polypeptide(L)'
;MTPDAERDGISTPSSLDHRQPLDQRPQLDDLVGRLRAWSSASWGHGDRLRVTRLELQELADASALAAGRAPLPVPLLETTVIPDQLVVLADQAMQDGVDPAPYLARIATALGFSR
;
A
#
# COMPACT_ATOMS: atom_id res chain seq x y z
N MET A 1 51.10 30.01 15.96
CA MET A 1 50.37 29.69 17.19
C MET A 1 48.99 29.21 16.78
N THR A 2 48.82 27.90 16.68
CA THR A 2 47.52 27.22 16.52
C THR A 2 47.19 26.65 17.89
N PRO A 3 45.93 26.73 18.32
CA PRO A 3 45.17 25.49 18.58
C PRO A 3 43.84 25.50 17.79
N ASP A 4 43.44 24.40 17.15
CA ASP A 4 42.74 23.23 17.72
C ASP A 4 41.23 23.52 17.80
N ALA A 5 40.47 23.09 16.79
CA ALA A 5 39.75 21.82 16.73
C ALA A 5 38.52 21.77 17.67
N GLU A 6 37.35 22.16 17.13
CA GLU A 6 36.05 21.75 17.67
C GLU A 6 35.12 21.54 16.47
N ARG A 7 35.13 20.30 15.95
CA ARG A 7 34.19 19.22 16.29
C ARG A 7 32.79 19.44 15.71
N ASP A 8 32.57 18.71 14.62
CA ASP A 8 31.43 17.81 14.43
C ASP A 8 30.10 18.24 15.05
N GLY A 9 29.31 18.91 14.21
CA GLY A 9 27.87 19.08 14.38
C GLY A 9 27.14 18.73 13.09
N ILE A 10 27.57 17.70 12.36
CA ILE A 10 26.72 17.09 11.32
C ILE A 10 25.63 16.34 12.08
N SER A 11 24.54 17.04 12.37
CA SER A 11 23.29 16.45 12.81
C SER A 11 22.77 15.55 11.70
N THR A 12 23.21 14.30 11.73
CA THR A 12 22.66 13.22 10.91
C THR A 12 21.18 13.08 11.26
N PRO A 13 20.23 13.22 10.32
CA PRO A 13 18.87 12.76 10.55
C PRO A 13 18.83 11.23 10.39
N SER A 14 19.46 10.50 11.32
CA SER A 14 19.30 9.04 11.43
C SER A 14 18.18 8.74 12.41
N SER A 15 16.94 8.97 11.97
CA SER A 15 15.77 8.33 12.56
C SER A 15 14.70 8.15 11.48
N LEU A 16 15.13 7.64 10.33
CA LEU A 16 14.24 7.02 9.37
C LEU A 16 13.99 5.61 9.91
N ASP A 17 12.98 5.50 10.76
CA ASP A 17 12.36 4.25 11.23
C ASP A 17 11.94 3.45 9.98
N HIS A 18 12.91 2.76 9.37
CA HIS A 18 12.72 1.78 8.31
C HIS A 18 12.12 0.52 8.92
N ARG A 19 10.94 0.61 9.56
CA ARG A 19 10.15 -0.59 9.80
C ARG A 19 9.72 -1.10 8.44
N GLN A 20 10.26 -2.27 8.13
CA GLN A 20 10.68 -2.64 6.80
C GLN A 20 9.50 -3.05 5.90
N PRO A 21 9.66 -3.01 4.56
CA PRO A 21 8.74 -3.62 3.59
C PRO A 21 8.31 -5.07 3.91
N LEU A 22 9.05 -5.75 4.79
CA LEU A 22 8.86 -7.15 5.17
C LEU A 22 7.62 -7.39 6.04
N ASP A 23 7.20 -6.43 6.88
CA ASP A 23 6.01 -6.61 7.74
C ASP A 23 4.69 -6.51 6.96
N GLN A 24 4.71 -5.93 5.76
CA GLN A 24 3.53 -5.72 4.90
C GLN A 24 3.16 -6.96 4.10
N ARG A 25 4.15 -7.80 3.75
CA ARG A 25 3.92 -8.96 2.86
C ARG A 25 2.97 -9.99 3.47
N PRO A 26 3.09 -10.37 4.76
CA PRO A 26 2.13 -11.27 5.40
C PRO A 26 0.70 -10.71 5.44
N GLN A 27 0.54 -9.39 5.60
CA GLN A 27 -0.78 -8.73 5.60
C GLN A 27 -1.40 -8.78 4.20
N LEU A 28 -0.61 -8.49 3.16
CA LEU A 28 -1.04 -8.59 1.77
C LEU A 28 -1.45 -10.02 1.42
N ASP A 29 -0.63 -11.02 1.75
CA ASP A 29 -0.88 -12.41 1.43
C ASP A 29 -2.13 -12.95 2.14
N ASP A 30 -2.37 -12.60 3.41
CA ASP A 30 -3.60 -12.96 4.14
C ASP A 30 -4.83 -12.31 3.49
N LEU A 31 -4.78 -11.01 3.20
CA LEU A 31 -5.90 -10.31 2.56
C LEU A 31 -6.22 -10.90 1.18
N VAL A 32 -5.20 -11.18 0.37
CA VAL A 32 -5.35 -11.81 -0.96
C VAL A 32 -5.91 -13.22 -0.83
N GLY A 33 -5.45 -14.00 0.14
CA GLY A 33 -5.99 -15.34 0.42
C GLY A 33 -7.48 -15.30 0.74
N ARG A 34 -7.90 -14.37 1.62
CA ARG A 34 -9.31 -14.18 1.96
C ARG A 34 -10.14 -13.70 0.77
N LEU A 35 -9.63 -12.73 0.02
CA LEU A 35 -10.28 -12.21 -1.19
C LEU A 35 -10.50 -13.30 -2.24
N ARG A 36 -9.52 -14.19 -2.45
CA ARG A 36 -9.63 -15.31 -3.40
C ARG A 36 -10.63 -16.37 -2.95
N ALA A 37 -10.77 -16.58 -1.64
CA ALA A 37 -11.77 -17.48 -1.07
C ALA A 37 -13.18 -16.84 -1.00
N TRP A 38 -13.30 -15.54 -1.31
CA TRP A 38 -14.53 -14.80 -1.11
C TRP A 38 -15.49 -14.94 -2.30
N SER A 39 -16.79 -15.07 -2.00
CA SER A 39 -17.79 -15.30 -3.05
C SER A 39 -18.06 -14.03 -3.86
N SER A 40 -18.22 -14.16 -5.18
CA SER A 40 -18.51 -13.04 -6.07
C SER A 40 -19.79 -12.27 -5.68
N ALA A 41 -20.77 -12.95 -5.07
CA ALA A 41 -22.03 -12.35 -4.60
C ALA A 41 -21.83 -11.39 -3.41
N SER A 42 -20.74 -11.53 -2.66
CA SER A 42 -20.46 -10.70 -1.48
C SER A 42 -20.00 -9.28 -1.82
N TRP A 43 -19.58 -9.04 -3.07
CA TRP A 43 -19.18 -7.72 -3.58
C TRP A 43 -20.35 -6.76 -3.79
N GLY A 44 -21.53 -7.28 -4.12
CA GLY A 44 -22.72 -6.47 -4.38
C GLY A 44 -23.40 -5.90 -3.12
N HIS A 45 -22.87 -6.21 -1.93
CA HIS A 45 -23.42 -5.72 -0.67
C HIS A 45 -22.82 -4.37 -0.29
N GLY A 46 -23.64 -3.33 -0.25
CA GLY A 46 -23.25 -1.98 0.18
C GLY A 46 -22.18 -1.35 -0.71
N ASP A 47 -21.30 -0.55 -0.10
CA ASP A 47 -20.27 0.23 -0.79
C ASP A 47 -18.94 -0.50 -1.02
N ARG A 48 -18.89 -1.81 -0.74
CA ARG A 48 -17.65 -2.61 -0.68
C ARG A 48 -16.80 -2.52 -1.94
N LEU A 49 -17.43 -2.75 -3.09
CA LEU A 49 -16.74 -2.69 -4.38
C LEU A 49 -16.26 -1.27 -4.70
N ARG A 50 -17.09 -0.26 -4.42
CA ARG A 50 -16.78 1.15 -4.65
C ARG A 50 -15.57 1.59 -3.81
N VAL A 51 -15.59 1.29 -2.52
CA VAL A 51 -14.50 1.61 -1.58
C VAL A 51 -13.24 0.86 -1.97
N THR A 52 -13.32 -0.44 -2.27
CA THR A 52 -12.14 -1.22 -2.68
C THR A 52 -11.49 -0.61 -3.93
N ARG A 53 -12.28 -0.24 -4.94
CA ARG A 53 -11.75 0.39 -6.16
C ARG A 53 -11.13 1.75 -5.91
N LEU A 54 -11.73 2.54 -5.01
CA LEU A 54 -11.16 3.82 -4.60
C LEU A 54 -9.79 3.62 -3.94
N GLU A 55 -9.69 2.68 -3.00
CA GLU A 55 -8.42 2.39 -2.30
C GLU A 55 -7.33 1.87 -3.25
N LEU A 56 -7.70 1.06 -4.26
CA LEU A 56 -6.75 0.66 -5.30
C LEU A 56 -6.26 1.85 -6.13
N GLN A 57 -7.15 2.80 -6.45
CA GLN A 57 -6.77 4.02 -7.15
C GLN A 57 -5.82 4.88 -6.31
N GLU A 58 -6.16 5.11 -5.03
CA GLU A 58 -5.32 5.92 -4.15
C GLU A 58 -3.93 5.30 -3.92
N LEU A 59 -3.84 3.97 -3.85
CA LEU A 59 -2.56 3.27 -3.76
C LEU A 59 -1.73 3.48 -5.04
N ALA A 60 -2.35 3.35 -6.22
CA ALA A 60 -1.70 3.58 -7.50
C ALA A 60 -1.22 5.03 -7.65
N ASP A 61 -2.05 6.00 -7.24
CA ASP A 61 -1.73 7.43 -7.29
C ASP A 61 -0.55 7.77 -6.36
N ALA A 62 -0.52 7.20 -5.15
CA ALA A 62 0.58 7.37 -4.22
C ALA A 62 1.89 6.80 -4.77
N SER A 63 1.84 5.61 -5.38
CA SER A 63 2.98 4.98 -6.05
C SER A 63 3.49 5.85 -7.21
N ALA A 64 2.59 6.34 -8.06
CA ALA A 64 2.94 7.22 -9.17
C ALA A 64 3.63 8.50 -8.69
N LEU A 65 3.09 9.13 -7.64
CA LEU A 65 3.66 10.34 -7.05
C LEU A 65 5.06 10.10 -6.49
N ALA A 66 5.27 9.01 -5.75
CA ALA A 66 6.57 8.65 -5.20
C ALA A 66 7.62 8.39 -6.29
N ALA A 67 7.20 7.80 -7.41
CA ALA A 67 8.03 7.57 -8.58
C ALA A 67 8.20 8.79 -9.50
N GLY A 68 7.60 9.95 -9.19
CA GLY A 68 7.62 11.15 -10.04
C GLY A 68 6.89 10.97 -11.38
N ARG A 69 5.92 10.04 -11.45
CA ARG A 69 5.10 9.75 -12.63
C ARG A 69 3.75 10.45 -12.52
N ALA A 70 3.12 10.71 -13.66
CA ALA A 70 1.73 11.17 -13.68
C ALA A 70 0.80 10.05 -13.21
N PRO A 71 -0.17 10.31 -12.32
CA PRO A 71 -1.18 9.33 -11.93
C PRO A 71 -2.01 8.88 -13.14
N LEU A 72 -2.31 7.58 -13.20
CA LEU A 72 -3.14 6.98 -14.24
C LEU A 72 -4.32 6.22 -13.60
N PRO A 73 -5.48 6.20 -14.25
CA PRO A 73 -6.64 5.49 -13.73
C PRO A 73 -6.36 3.99 -13.69
N VAL A 74 -6.66 3.36 -12.55
CA VAL A 74 -6.67 1.91 -12.40
C VAL A 74 -7.83 1.35 -13.23
N PRO A 75 -7.58 0.39 -14.13
CA PRO A 75 -8.64 -0.20 -14.94
C PRO A 75 -9.75 -0.82 -14.08
N LEU A 76 -11.00 -0.51 -14.43
CA LEU A 76 -12.18 -1.09 -13.80
C LEU A 76 -12.42 -2.49 -14.37
N LEU A 77 -11.88 -3.50 -13.70
CA LEU A 77 -12.02 -4.90 -14.10
C LEU A 77 -13.08 -5.63 -13.26
N GLU A 78 -13.39 -6.86 -13.67
CA GLU A 78 -14.30 -7.78 -12.97
C GLU A 78 -13.82 -8.07 -11.54
N THR A 79 -14.75 -8.36 -10.63
CA THR A 79 -14.40 -8.55 -9.21
C THR A 79 -13.46 -9.71 -8.95
N THR A 80 -13.43 -10.70 -9.86
CA THR A 80 -12.54 -11.86 -9.78
C THR A 80 -11.06 -11.52 -9.92
N VAL A 81 -10.72 -10.37 -10.52
CA VAL A 81 -9.32 -9.97 -10.72
C VAL A 81 -8.82 -8.93 -9.72
N ILE A 82 -9.70 -8.41 -8.84
CA ILE A 82 -9.34 -7.50 -7.76
C ILE A 82 -8.17 -8.02 -6.88
N PRO A 83 -8.10 -9.32 -6.51
CA PRO A 83 -6.99 -9.82 -5.71
C PRO A 83 -5.64 -9.67 -6.43
N ASP A 84 -5.62 -9.93 -7.74
CA ASP A 84 -4.39 -9.86 -8.53
C ASP A 84 -4.01 -8.40 -8.82
N GLN A 85 -4.98 -7.52 -9.05
CA GLN A 85 -4.73 -6.06 -9.13
C GLN A 85 -4.11 -5.54 -7.84
N LEU A 86 -4.60 -5.98 -6.68
CA LEU A 86 -4.06 -5.58 -5.39
C LEU A 86 -2.60 -6.00 -5.20
N VAL A 87 -2.25 -7.24 -5.60
CA VAL A 87 -0.86 -7.73 -5.54
C VAL A 87 0.07 -6.85 -6.38
N VAL A 88 -0.32 -6.58 -7.63
CA VAL A 88 0.51 -5.78 -8.55
C VAL A 88 0.72 -4.37 -8.01
N LEU A 89 -0.34 -3.72 -7.52
CA LEU A 89 -0.26 -2.35 -7.01
C LEU A 89 0.52 -2.27 -5.70
N ALA A 90 0.35 -3.24 -4.80
CA ALA A 90 1.11 -3.29 -3.56
C ALA A 90 2.60 -3.56 -3.81
N ASP A 91 2.93 -4.45 -4.74
CA ASP A 91 4.32 -4.72 -5.15
C ASP A 91 4.98 -3.48 -5.77
N GLN A 92 4.26 -2.78 -6.64
CA GLN A 92 4.75 -1.53 -7.22
C GLN A 92 4.92 -0.44 -6.16
N ALA A 93 3.96 -0.29 -5.24
CA ALA A 93 4.05 0.67 -4.14
C ALA A 93 5.28 0.43 -3.26
N MET A 94 5.52 -0.83 -2.87
CA MET A 94 6.71 -1.19 -2.08
C MET A 94 8.01 -0.90 -2.84
N GLN A 95 8.06 -1.15 -4.16
CA GLN A 95 9.22 -0.81 -5.00
C GLN A 95 9.44 0.71 -5.12
N ASP A 96 8.37 1.48 -5.15
CA ASP A 96 8.40 2.95 -5.21
C ASP A 96 8.60 3.60 -3.83
N GLY A 97 8.72 2.81 -2.76
CA GLY A 97 8.93 3.29 -1.39
C GLY A 97 7.67 3.75 -0.66
N VAL A 98 6.49 3.34 -1.13
CA VAL A 98 5.19 3.63 -0.53
C VAL A 98 4.75 2.46 0.35
N ASP A 99 4.25 2.75 1.54
CA ASP A 99 3.64 1.77 2.46
C ASP A 99 2.20 1.41 2.01
N PRO A 100 1.93 0.16 1.58
CA PRO A 100 0.57 -0.28 1.24
C PRO A 100 -0.32 -0.56 2.46
N ALA A 101 0.22 -0.76 3.66
CA ALA A 101 -0.54 -1.17 4.86
C ALA A 101 -1.80 -0.32 5.16
N PRO A 102 -1.78 1.02 5.11
CA PRO A 102 -2.98 1.81 5.35
C PRO A 102 -4.09 1.54 4.33
N TYR A 103 -3.74 1.30 3.07
CA TYR A 103 -4.70 0.96 2.00
C TYR A 103 -5.26 -0.45 2.21
N LEU A 104 -4.39 -1.42 2.54
CA LEU A 104 -4.80 -2.80 2.85
C LEU A 104 -5.75 -2.84 4.05
N ALA A 105 -5.50 -2.04 5.08
CA ALA A 105 -6.36 -1.96 6.26
C ALA A 105 -7.75 -1.38 5.93
N ARG A 106 -7.82 -0.34 5.10
CA ARG A 106 -9.10 0.26 4.67
C ARG A 106 -9.90 -0.68 3.77
N ILE A 107 -9.23 -1.39 2.86
CA ILE A 107 -9.84 -2.47 2.08
C ILE A 107 -10.39 -3.54 3.02
N ALA A 108 -9.57 -4.10 3.92
CA ALA A 108 -10.01 -5.14 4.86
C ALA A 108 -11.22 -4.69 5.70
N THR A 109 -11.23 -3.44 6.15
CA THR A 109 -12.36 -2.85 6.89
C THR A 109 -13.63 -2.78 6.04
N ALA A 110 -13.52 -2.27 4.80
CA ALA A 110 -14.65 -2.17 3.89
C ALA A 110 -15.28 -3.55 3.62
N LEU A 111 -14.44 -4.58 3.50
CA LEU A 111 -14.89 -5.95 3.24
C LEU A 111 -15.39 -6.68 4.49
N GLY A 112 -15.21 -6.10 5.68
CA GLY A 112 -15.55 -6.73 6.96
C GLY A 112 -14.59 -7.85 7.37
N PHE A 113 -13.35 -7.82 6.89
CA PHE A 113 -12.28 -8.75 7.25
C PHE A 113 -11.50 -8.33 8.51
N SER A 114 -11.91 -7.23 9.16
CA SER A 114 -11.34 -6.74 10.42
C SER A 114 -11.34 -7.84 11.48
N ARG A 115 -10.17 -8.11 12.07
CA ARG A 115 -10.00 -8.92 13.28
C ARG A 115 -10.43 -8.12 14.51
#